data_AF-A0A9W7LBX4-F1
#
_entry.id   AF-A0A9W7LBX4-F1
#
_cell.length_a   1.000
_cell.length_b   1.000
_cell.length_c   1.000
_cell.angle_alpha   90.00
_cell.angle_beta   90.00
_cell.angle_gamma   90.00
#
_symmetry.space_group_name_H-M   'P 1'
#
loop_
_entity.id
_entity.type
_entity.pdbx_description
1 polymer ?
#
loop_
_entity_poly.entity_id
_entity_poly.type
_entity_poly.pdbx_seq_one_letter_code
_entity_poly.pdbx_strand_id
1 'polypeptide(L)'
;MSTSNYVGFFRNLLCCVKDLGLFSSILSLPLVSTPLSLLPPFSLIPFASFLPSDLHVAFLKTTVLEACIFPLQFYAFYSLTTGSFVGLKGTLAKLGEIKTWSESLEKVKKQVFKEYGMSDAAFKGPDSPSRRSTRKKTPSKPKTSVSPYPSSVIVCSLTFLSTSLAEQKSKLNRDLVESCACLVIGPCFIWLAANSLHVTETPYIGGIDGVILALIFMELALLPLLYFMKTDATTEREAGSSMMDLADKCWDGDFKFKDEKEVFEYVSAAVAVRAETVEPADDDKTPKKKDRDADDEALYDKGLFEGFGQDSCKNDVLYPWYGKDSTPSAEVVLEAFHTVASGVDAMSTSGGLVLDAAPLVQGGGERRHVDGLRSWLYVFLNFAAFYGYALSIIVYYLPSGASALADTLKLGMADEAADWWGNFAGDLCWTIEPAMIIWGGGLVDMFLRTGVGEKVKSD
;
A
#
# COMPACT_ATOMS: atom_id res chain seq x y z
N MET A 1 14.58 -5.17 -4.19
CA MET A 1 13.88 -4.53 -5.33
C MET A 1 13.25 -5.62 -6.15
N SER A 2 11.95 -5.55 -6.37
CA SER A 2 11.23 -6.61 -7.05
C SER A 2 11.37 -6.56 -8.57
N THR A 3 11.34 -7.74 -9.19
CA THR A 3 11.26 -7.93 -10.65
C THR A 3 10.09 -7.14 -11.26
N SER A 4 8.98 -7.02 -10.52
CA SER A 4 7.79 -6.27 -10.92
C SER A 4 8.09 -4.81 -11.27
N ASN A 5 8.87 -4.12 -10.43
CA ASN A 5 9.18 -2.71 -10.64
C ASN A 5 9.99 -2.49 -11.91
N TYR A 6 10.95 -3.37 -12.19
CA TYR A 6 11.73 -3.32 -13.42
C TYR A 6 10.86 -3.60 -14.65
N VAL A 7 10.00 -4.63 -14.59
CA VAL A 7 9.11 -4.96 -15.71
C VAL A 7 8.13 -3.81 -15.98
N GLY A 8 7.53 -3.22 -14.94
CA GLY A 8 6.67 -2.05 -15.05
C GLY A 8 7.41 -0.86 -15.67
N PHE A 9 8.61 -0.54 -15.16
CA PHE A 9 9.46 0.51 -15.71
C PHE A 9 9.72 0.31 -17.21
N PHE A 10 10.24 -0.85 -17.61
CA PHE A 10 10.57 -1.10 -19.01
C PHE A 10 9.33 -1.14 -19.91
N ARG A 11 8.20 -1.67 -19.43
CA ARG A 11 6.94 -1.66 -20.18
C ARG A 11 6.55 -0.25 -20.57
N ASN A 12 6.42 0.63 -19.56
CA ASN A 12 5.92 1.99 -19.77
C ASN A 12 6.96 2.85 -20.51
N LEU A 13 8.26 2.62 -20.27
CA LEU A 13 9.33 3.29 -21.02
C LEU A 13 9.27 2.95 -22.51
N LEU A 14 9.06 1.67 -22.86
CA LEU A 14 8.94 1.26 -24.25
C LEU A 14 7.66 1.82 -24.90
N CYS A 15 6.55 1.95 -24.17
CA CYS A 15 5.37 2.66 -24.65
C CYS A 15 5.67 4.15 -24.90
N CYS A 16 6.36 4.85 -23.99
CA CYS A 16 6.79 6.23 -24.21
C CYS A 16 7.68 6.38 -25.46
N VAL A 17 8.63 5.45 -25.65
CA VAL A 17 9.50 5.41 -26.82
C VAL A 17 8.69 5.24 -28.10
N LYS A 18 7.65 4.39 -28.06
CA LYS A 18 6.71 4.19 -29.17
C LYS A 18 5.97 5.48 -29.48
N ASP A 19 5.34 6.09 -28.49
CA ASP A 19 4.50 7.28 -28.67
C ASP A 19 5.29 8.47 -29.22
N LEU A 20 6.51 8.67 -28.71
CA LEU A 20 7.41 9.73 -29.16
C LEU A 20 8.07 9.44 -30.53
N GLY A 21 7.87 8.25 -31.09
CA GLY A 21 8.52 7.83 -32.35
C GLY A 21 10.05 7.76 -32.24
N LEU A 22 10.58 7.55 -31.03
CA LEU A 22 12.02 7.46 -30.81
C LEU A 22 12.57 6.17 -31.40
N PHE A 23 13.74 6.26 -32.05
CA PHE A 23 14.39 5.14 -32.75
C PHE A 23 13.54 4.50 -33.86
N SER A 24 12.64 5.27 -34.48
CA SER A 24 11.74 4.78 -35.55
C SER A 24 12.44 4.08 -36.70
N SER A 25 13.70 4.43 -36.99
CA SER A 25 14.52 3.77 -38.02
C SER A 25 14.85 2.30 -37.74
N ILE A 26 14.80 1.87 -36.48
CA ILE A 26 15.16 0.51 -36.05
C ILE A 26 13.96 -0.18 -35.41
N LEU A 27 13.31 0.48 -34.45
CA LEU A 27 12.30 -0.13 -33.60
C LEU A 27 10.89 -0.14 -34.22
N SER A 28 10.59 0.76 -35.16
CA SER A 28 9.31 0.78 -35.90
C SER A 28 9.34 -0.07 -37.16
N LEU A 29 10.42 -0.82 -37.42
CA LEU A 29 10.45 -1.76 -38.54
C LEU A 29 9.47 -2.93 -38.26
N PRO A 30 8.68 -3.36 -39.27
CA PRO A 30 7.87 -4.56 -39.14
C PRO A 30 8.74 -5.76 -38.76
N LEU A 31 8.22 -6.62 -37.87
CA LEU A 31 8.95 -7.79 -37.37
C LEU A 31 9.47 -8.69 -38.50
N VAL A 32 8.66 -8.83 -39.55
CA VAL A 32 8.93 -9.65 -40.76
C VAL A 32 10.13 -9.12 -41.56
N SER A 33 10.37 -7.83 -41.51
CA SER A 33 11.47 -7.17 -42.23
C SER A 33 12.77 -7.14 -41.42
N THR A 34 12.73 -7.57 -40.16
CA THR A 34 13.87 -7.49 -39.24
C THR A 34 14.72 -8.77 -39.33
N PRO A 35 16.05 -8.67 -39.49
CA PRO A 35 16.93 -9.84 -39.51
C PRO A 35 16.72 -10.71 -38.26
N LEU A 36 16.59 -12.03 -38.44
CA LEU A 36 16.35 -13.00 -37.36
C LEU A 36 17.39 -12.91 -36.23
N SER A 37 18.61 -12.48 -36.53
CA SER A 37 19.70 -12.27 -35.55
C SER A 37 19.45 -11.11 -34.59
N LEU A 38 18.57 -10.17 -34.93
CA LEU A 38 18.19 -9.03 -34.11
C LEU A 38 16.86 -9.24 -33.38
N LEU A 39 16.16 -10.34 -33.69
CA LEU A 39 14.91 -10.66 -33.03
C LEU A 39 15.17 -11.28 -31.66
N PRO A 40 14.36 -10.94 -30.64
CA PRO A 40 14.41 -11.64 -29.37
C PRO A 40 14.16 -13.14 -29.57
N PRO A 41 14.65 -14.02 -28.68
CA PRO A 41 14.57 -15.48 -28.83
C PRO A 41 13.14 -16.04 -28.92
N PHE A 42 12.13 -15.21 -28.66
CA PHE A 42 10.71 -15.53 -28.77
C PHE A 42 10.15 -15.34 -30.20
N SER A 43 10.81 -15.90 -31.21
CA SER A 43 10.28 -15.84 -32.58
C SER A 43 8.93 -16.60 -32.67
N LEU A 44 7.82 -15.86 -32.64
CA LEU A 44 6.46 -16.38 -32.87
C LEU A 44 6.20 -16.76 -34.35
N ILE A 45 7.21 -16.53 -35.20
CA ILE A 45 7.21 -16.77 -36.65
C ILE A 45 6.73 -18.18 -37.04
N PRO A 46 7.09 -19.29 -36.35
CA PRO A 46 6.63 -20.63 -36.73
C PRO A 46 5.12 -20.82 -36.58
N PHE A 47 4.46 -20.04 -35.72
CA PHE A 47 3.02 -20.14 -35.49
C PHE A 47 2.21 -19.26 -36.43
N ALA A 48 2.83 -18.22 -37.01
CA ALA A 48 2.14 -17.26 -37.86
C ALA A 48 1.48 -17.89 -39.10
N SER A 49 2.04 -19.00 -39.62
CA SER A 49 1.48 -19.72 -40.77
C SER A 49 0.21 -20.51 -40.47
N PHE A 50 -0.11 -20.74 -39.20
CA PHE A 50 -1.33 -21.44 -38.76
C PHE A 50 -2.45 -20.48 -38.35
N LEU A 51 -2.18 -19.17 -38.34
CA LEU A 51 -3.17 -18.17 -37.98
C LEU A 51 -4.16 -17.93 -39.13
N PRO A 52 -5.43 -17.61 -38.84
CA PRO A 52 -6.36 -17.08 -39.84
C PRO A 52 -5.76 -15.89 -40.60
N SER A 53 -6.15 -15.69 -41.87
CA SER A 53 -5.58 -14.66 -42.75
C SER A 53 -5.53 -13.28 -42.12
N ASP A 54 -6.61 -12.88 -41.44
CA ASP A 54 -6.74 -11.53 -40.88
C ASP A 54 -5.80 -11.33 -39.68
N LEU A 55 -5.64 -12.38 -38.87
CA LEU A 55 -4.72 -12.39 -37.74
C LEU A 55 -3.27 -12.48 -38.19
N HIS A 56 -3.01 -13.18 -39.29
CA HIS A 56 -1.71 -13.18 -39.94
C HIS A 56 -1.33 -11.75 -40.39
N VAL A 57 -2.23 -11.06 -41.09
CA VAL A 57 -2.01 -9.66 -41.53
C VAL A 57 -1.76 -8.73 -40.35
N ALA A 58 -2.53 -8.84 -39.27
CA ALA A 58 -2.30 -8.08 -38.03
C ALA A 58 -0.88 -8.33 -37.49
N PHE A 59 -0.47 -9.59 -37.39
CA PHE A 59 0.85 -9.96 -36.88
C PHE A 59 1.99 -9.45 -37.77
N LEU A 60 1.80 -9.35 -39.09
CA LEU A 60 2.80 -8.78 -40.00
C LEU A 60 2.99 -7.26 -39.81
N LYS A 61 2.01 -6.56 -39.23
CA LYS A 61 2.10 -5.12 -38.93
C LYS A 61 2.89 -4.83 -37.66
N THR A 62 2.91 -5.78 -36.72
CA THR A 62 3.61 -5.65 -35.44
C THR A 62 5.07 -5.26 -35.64
N THR A 63 5.45 -4.16 -34.99
CA THR A 63 6.83 -3.66 -35.00
C THR A 63 7.71 -4.42 -34.00
N VAL A 64 9.03 -4.28 -34.12
CA VAL A 64 9.98 -4.85 -33.14
C VAL A 64 9.70 -4.31 -31.73
N LEU A 65 9.38 -3.02 -31.61
CA LEU A 65 9.06 -2.38 -30.33
C LEU A 65 7.84 -3.02 -29.67
N GLU A 66 6.77 -3.20 -30.44
CA GLU A 66 5.53 -3.78 -29.94
C GLU A 66 5.69 -5.26 -29.56
N ALA A 67 6.50 -6.01 -30.31
CA ALA A 67 6.87 -7.38 -29.96
C ALA A 67 7.63 -7.45 -28.63
N CYS A 68 8.37 -6.40 -28.25
CA CYS A 68 9.03 -6.28 -26.94
C CYS A 68 8.05 -5.83 -25.83
N ILE A 69 7.08 -4.97 -26.14
CA ILE A 69 6.05 -4.52 -25.19
C ILE A 69 5.10 -5.67 -24.81
N PHE A 70 4.72 -6.51 -25.78
CA PHE A 70 3.80 -7.64 -25.60
C PHE A 70 4.10 -8.53 -24.38
N PRO A 71 5.30 -9.13 -24.22
CA PRO A 71 5.59 -10.00 -23.07
C PRO A 71 5.56 -9.25 -21.74
N LEU A 72 5.87 -7.94 -21.72
CA LEU A 72 5.83 -7.13 -20.51
C LEU A 72 4.37 -6.82 -20.09
N GLN A 73 3.49 -6.56 -21.06
CA GLN A 73 2.04 -6.45 -20.81
C GLN A 73 1.45 -7.79 -20.37
N PHE A 74 1.89 -8.90 -20.97
CA PHE A 74 1.45 -10.24 -20.56
C PHE A 74 1.96 -10.61 -19.16
N TYR A 75 3.18 -10.19 -18.80
CA TYR A 75 3.68 -10.32 -17.44
C TYR A 75 2.78 -9.58 -16.45
N ALA A 76 2.36 -8.33 -16.77
CA ALA A 76 1.44 -7.59 -15.93
C ALA A 76 0.09 -8.30 -15.77
N PHE A 77 -0.46 -8.88 -16.84
CA PHE A 77 -1.65 -9.75 -16.74
C PHE A 77 -1.43 -10.91 -15.76
N TYR A 78 -0.39 -11.72 -16.02
CA TYR A 78 -0.12 -12.93 -15.25
C TYR A 78 0.11 -12.60 -13.77
N SER A 79 0.96 -11.61 -13.53
CA SER A 79 1.41 -11.27 -12.20
C SER A 79 0.28 -10.65 -11.38
N LEU A 80 -0.42 -9.62 -11.91
CA LEU A 80 -1.52 -8.98 -11.19
C LEU A 80 -2.63 -9.97 -10.89
N THR A 81 -3.00 -10.82 -11.86
CA THR A 81 -4.08 -11.80 -11.68
C THR A 81 -3.72 -12.83 -10.61
N THR A 82 -2.53 -13.43 -10.70
CA THR A 82 -2.09 -14.47 -9.76
C THR A 82 -1.82 -13.91 -8.37
N GLY A 83 -1.13 -12.77 -8.28
CA GLY A 83 -0.86 -12.05 -7.03
C GLY A 83 -2.15 -11.66 -6.31
N SER A 84 -3.13 -11.13 -7.05
CA SER A 84 -4.45 -10.76 -6.50
C SER A 84 -5.23 -11.96 -6.02
N PHE A 85 -5.19 -13.09 -6.73
CA PHE A 85 -5.87 -14.31 -6.30
C PHE A 85 -5.26 -14.86 -5.00
N VAL A 86 -3.93 -14.86 -4.89
CA VAL A 86 -3.22 -15.26 -3.68
C VAL A 86 -3.52 -14.30 -2.53
N GLY A 87 -3.48 -12.99 -2.77
CA GLY A 87 -3.78 -11.94 -1.79
C GLY A 87 -5.22 -12.03 -1.29
N LEU A 88 -6.19 -12.22 -2.18
CA LEU A 88 -7.60 -12.42 -1.87
C LEU A 88 -7.80 -13.65 -0.98
N LYS A 89 -7.22 -14.79 -1.36
CA LYS A 89 -7.31 -16.02 -0.56
C LYS A 89 -6.72 -15.84 0.84
N GLY A 90 -5.56 -15.21 0.94
CA GLY A 90 -4.90 -14.91 2.22
C GLY A 90 -5.75 -13.99 3.10
N THR A 91 -6.32 -12.93 2.51
CA THR A 91 -7.17 -11.97 3.22
C THR A 91 -8.46 -12.60 3.72
N LEU A 92 -9.11 -13.43 2.90
CA LEU A 92 -10.32 -14.16 3.30
C LEU A 92 -10.07 -15.14 4.45
N ALA A 93 -8.92 -15.82 4.45
CA ALA A 93 -8.52 -16.68 5.57
C ALA A 93 -8.35 -15.88 6.87
N LYS A 94 -7.59 -14.78 6.82
CA LYS A 94 -7.37 -13.89 7.98
C LYS A 94 -8.66 -13.24 8.49
N LEU A 95 -9.60 -12.89 7.62
CA LEU A 95 -10.91 -12.37 8.04
C LEU A 95 -11.70 -13.39 8.86
N GLY A 96 -11.59 -14.68 8.52
CA GLY A 96 -12.17 -15.78 9.31
C GLY A 96 -11.54 -15.87 10.72
N GLU A 97 -10.22 -15.70 10.80
CA GLU A 97 -9.49 -15.66 12.07
C GLU A 97 -9.92 -14.46 12.91
N ILE A 98 -9.89 -13.24 12.35
CA ILE A 98 -10.27 -12.01 13.08
C ILE A 98 -11.70 -12.10 13.63
N LYS A 99 -12.62 -12.71 12.89
CA LYS A 99 -13.99 -12.95 13.39
C LYS A 99 -13.96 -13.81 14.66
N THR A 100 -13.18 -14.88 14.65
CA THR A 100 -13.00 -15.78 15.81
C THR A 100 -12.36 -15.05 16.99
N TRP A 101 -11.36 -14.22 16.74
CA TRP A 101 -10.72 -13.36 17.73
C TRP A 101 -11.69 -12.34 18.33
N SER A 102 -12.49 -11.68 17.50
CA SER A 102 -13.49 -10.71 17.93
C SER A 102 -14.54 -11.36 18.84
N GLU A 103 -15.03 -12.55 18.49
CA GLU A 103 -15.99 -13.30 19.29
C GLU A 103 -15.39 -13.74 20.64
N SER A 104 -14.12 -14.14 20.64
CA SER A 104 -13.39 -14.52 21.85
C SER A 104 -13.17 -13.33 22.78
N LEU A 105 -12.77 -12.19 22.22
CA LEU A 105 -12.59 -10.93 22.98
C LEU A 105 -13.91 -10.48 23.61
N GLU A 106 -15.03 -10.58 22.91
CA GLU A 106 -16.36 -10.25 23.47
C GLU A 106 -16.78 -11.19 24.61
N LYS A 107 -16.41 -12.48 24.54
CA LYS A 107 -16.62 -13.41 25.66
C LYS A 107 -15.77 -13.02 26.87
N VAL A 108 -14.49 -12.70 26.67
CA VAL A 108 -13.57 -12.25 27.74
C VAL A 108 -14.08 -10.97 28.38
N LYS A 109 -14.47 -9.96 27.58
CA LYS A 109 -15.07 -8.72 28.08
C LYS A 109 -16.27 -9.01 28.99
N LYS A 110 -17.23 -9.85 28.54
CA LYS A 110 -18.41 -10.22 29.34
C LYS A 110 -18.05 -10.93 30.65
N GLN A 111 -17.04 -11.80 30.63
CA GLN A 111 -16.58 -12.50 31.83
C GLN A 111 -15.95 -11.54 32.84
N VAL A 112 -15.05 -10.67 32.38
CA VAL A 112 -14.44 -9.62 33.20
C VAL A 112 -15.50 -8.68 33.78
N PHE A 113 -16.47 -8.24 32.98
CA PHE A 113 -17.57 -7.39 33.48
C PHE A 113 -18.37 -8.06 34.60
N LYS A 114 -18.67 -9.35 34.43
CA LYS A 114 -19.39 -10.13 35.44
C LYS A 114 -18.58 -10.30 36.72
N GLU A 115 -17.29 -10.59 36.61
CA GLU A 115 -16.41 -10.86 37.75
C GLU A 115 -16.11 -9.60 38.58
N TYR A 116 -15.89 -8.47 37.91
CA TYR A 116 -15.57 -7.20 38.57
C TYR A 116 -16.81 -6.33 38.87
N GLY A 117 -18.01 -6.83 38.58
CA GLY A 117 -19.27 -6.08 38.78
C GLY A 117 -19.34 -4.77 37.99
N MET A 118 -18.61 -4.71 36.87
CA MET A 118 -18.53 -3.52 36.03
C MET A 118 -19.68 -3.54 35.02
N SER A 119 -20.42 -2.43 34.90
CA SER A 119 -21.43 -2.28 33.86
C SER A 119 -20.77 -1.89 32.53
N ASP A 120 -21.33 -2.32 31.39
CA ASP A 120 -20.90 -1.90 30.03
C ASP A 120 -20.74 -0.37 29.87
N ALA A 121 -21.45 0.41 30.67
CA ALA A 121 -21.33 1.87 30.71
C ALA A 121 -19.96 2.39 31.18
N ALA A 122 -19.10 1.54 31.76
CA ALA A 122 -17.73 1.90 32.13
C ALA A 122 -16.79 1.99 30.93
N PHE A 123 -17.11 1.30 29.83
CA PHE A 123 -16.30 1.28 28.60
C PHE A 123 -16.70 2.36 27.59
N LYS A 124 -17.92 2.90 27.71
CA LYS A 124 -18.33 4.04 26.89
C LYS A 124 -17.55 5.26 27.39
N GLY A 125 -16.62 5.74 26.57
CA GLY A 125 -15.75 6.88 26.86
C GLY A 125 -16.52 8.09 27.42
N PRO A 126 -15.82 9.03 28.08
CA PRO A 126 -16.44 10.17 28.76
C PRO A 126 -17.41 10.97 27.89
N ASP A 127 -17.25 10.93 26.56
CA ASP A 127 -18.05 11.68 25.59
C ASP A 127 -19.33 10.98 25.10
N SER A 128 -19.69 9.80 25.63
CA SER A 128 -20.95 9.15 25.25
C SER A 128 -22.17 10.01 25.63
N PRO A 129 -23.03 10.42 24.66
CA PRO A 129 -24.19 11.29 24.89
C PRO A 129 -25.15 10.81 26.00
N SER A 130 -25.13 9.52 26.29
CA SER A 130 -25.97 8.87 27.29
C SER A 130 -25.68 9.26 28.75
N ARG A 131 -24.53 9.90 29.05
CA ARG A 131 -24.15 10.21 30.44
C ARG A 131 -24.79 11.47 31.02
N ARG A 132 -25.47 12.30 30.20
CA ARG A 132 -25.85 13.67 30.60
C ARG A 132 -27.18 13.83 31.34
N SER A 133 -28.10 12.84 31.38
CA SER A 133 -29.50 13.18 31.70
C SER A 133 -30.03 12.92 33.13
N THR A 134 -29.47 12.05 33.98
CA THR A 134 -30.16 11.75 35.26
C THR A 134 -29.22 11.31 36.39
N ARG A 135 -28.85 12.22 37.31
CA ARG A 135 -28.23 11.83 38.59
C ARG A 135 -29.00 12.41 39.77
N LYS A 136 -30.07 11.73 40.17
CA LYS A 136 -30.64 11.84 41.53
C LYS A 136 -29.72 11.07 42.48
N LYS A 137 -29.09 11.76 43.43
CA LYS A 137 -28.19 11.19 44.44
C LYS A 137 -29.00 10.35 45.43
N THR A 138 -28.80 9.03 45.42
CA THR A 138 -29.25 8.13 46.50
C THR A 138 -28.02 7.69 47.30
N PRO A 139 -28.02 7.76 48.65
CA PRO A 139 -26.88 7.40 49.47
C PRO A 139 -26.66 5.87 49.49
N SER A 140 -25.51 5.40 49.00
CA SER A 140 -25.16 3.98 48.96
C SER A 140 -24.27 3.57 50.14
N LYS A 141 -24.60 2.41 50.73
CA LYS A 141 -23.87 1.73 51.83
C LYS A 141 -22.41 1.38 51.43
N PRO A 142 -21.49 1.32 52.41
CA PRO A 142 -20.08 0.99 52.18
C PRO A 142 -19.95 -0.47 51.74
N LYS A 143 -19.30 -0.71 50.59
CA LYS A 143 -19.00 -2.06 50.07
C LYS A 143 -17.52 -2.41 50.33
N THR A 144 -17.37 -3.65 50.76
CA THR A 144 -16.18 -4.34 51.26
C THR A 144 -15.21 -4.78 50.15
N SER A 145 -13.94 -4.89 50.55
CA SER A 145 -12.77 -5.55 49.93
C SER A 145 -12.42 -5.16 48.50
N VAL A 146 -11.43 -4.27 48.42
CA VAL A 146 -10.70 -3.81 47.24
C VAL A 146 -9.89 -4.97 46.66
N SER A 147 -10.17 -5.36 45.42
CA SER A 147 -9.26 -6.22 44.64
C SER A 147 -7.90 -5.53 44.52
N PRO A 148 -6.77 -6.24 44.73
CA PRO A 148 -5.44 -5.65 44.72
C PRO A 148 -4.95 -5.20 43.32
N TYR A 149 -5.66 -5.55 42.24
CA TYR A 149 -5.31 -5.09 40.90
C TYR A 149 -6.09 -3.83 40.51
N PRO A 150 -5.41 -2.80 39.98
CA PRO A 150 -6.08 -1.61 39.51
C PRO A 150 -6.95 -1.97 38.30
N SER A 151 -8.27 -1.94 38.50
CA SER A 151 -9.28 -2.15 37.45
C SER A 151 -9.04 -1.36 36.15
N SER A 152 -8.28 -0.26 36.21
CA SER A 152 -7.86 0.53 35.05
C SER A 152 -6.96 -0.25 34.08
N VAL A 153 -6.01 -1.06 34.55
CA VAL A 153 -5.08 -1.78 33.66
C VAL A 153 -5.82 -2.78 32.78
N ILE A 154 -6.74 -3.57 33.37
CA ILE A 154 -7.55 -4.54 32.63
C ILE A 154 -8.43 -3.82 31.59
N VAL A 155 -9.03 -2.68 31.94
CA VAL A 155 -9.82 -1.87 31.02
C VAL A 155 -8.97 -1.32 29.88
N CYS A 156 -7.78 -0.79 30.17
CA CYS A 156 -6.85 -0.29 29.16
C CYS A 156 -6.41 -1.40 28.20
N SER A 157 -6.04 -2.58 28.70
CA SER A 157 -5.66 -3.74 27.88
C SER A 157 -6.78 -4.21 26.96
N LEU A 158 -8.01 -4.34 27.49
CA LEU A 158 -9.18 -4.72 26.69
C LEU A 158 -9.54 -3.65 25.66
N THR A 159 -9.35 -2.37 25.99
CA THR A 159 -9.53 -1.27 25.04
C THR A 159 -8.49 -1.35 23.93
N PHE A 160 -7.22 -1.52 24.27
CA PHE A 160 -6.12 -1.67 23.33
C PHE A 160 -6.32 -2.86 22.38
N LEU A 161 -6.65 -4.04 22.90
CA LEU A 161 -6.97 -5.22 22.07
C LEU A 161 -8.15 -4.94 21.14
N SER A 162 -9.18 -4.26 21.64
CA SER A 162 -10.35 -3.92 20.83
C SER A 162 -10.01 -2.94 19.71
N THR A 163 -9.16 -1.95 19.97
CA THR A 163 -8.68 -0.98 18.97
C THR A 163 -7.78 -1.65 17.95
N SER A 164 -6.80 -2.44 18.39
CA SER A 164 -5.89 -3.18 17.50
C SER A 164 -6.64 -4.14 16.59
N LEU A 165 -7.64 -4.87 17.12
CA LEU A 165 -8.47 -5.76 16.31
C LEU A 165 -9.34 -4.99 15.30
N ALA A 166 -9.82 -3.81 15.66
CA ALA A 166 -10.56 -2.94 14.74
C ALA A 166 -9.66 -2.40 13.62
N GLU A 167 -8.43 -2.00 13.94
CA GLU A 167 -7.42 -1.57 12.96
C GLU A 167 -7.04 -2.70 12.02
N GLN A 168 -6.75 -3.90 12.55
CA GLN A 168 -6.48 -5.08 11.72
C GLN A 168 -7.65 -5.43 10.81
N LYS A 169 -8.89 -5.35 11.30
CA LYS A 169 -10.08 -5.56 10.47
C LYS A 169 -10.19 -4.52 9.36
N SER A 170 -9.91 -3.25 9.66
CA SER A 170 -9.89 -2.17 8.66
C SER A 170 -8.84 -2.43 7.58
N LYS A 171 -7.63 -2.84 7.99
CA LYS A 171 -6.54 -3.23 7.09
C LYS A 171 -6.95 -4.39 6.18
N LEU A 172 -7.52 -5.47 6.73
CA LEU A 172 -7.99 -6.59 5.91
C LEU A 172 -9.11 -6.23 4.93
N ASN A 173 -10.04 -5.36 5.32
CA ASN A 173 -11.08 -4.88 4.41
C ASN A 173 -10.48 -4.09 3.24
N ARG A 174 -9.42 -3.32 3.51
CA ARG A 174 -8.68 -2.63 2.47
C ARG A 174 -7.94 -3.61 1.57
N ASP A 175 -7.16 -4.55 2.12
CA ASP A 175 -6.45 -5.58 1.36
C ASP A 175 -7.40 -6.38 0.44
N LEU A 176 -8.63 -6.61 0.91
CA LEU A 176 -9.70 -7.25 0.14
C LEU A 176 -10.12 -6.40 -1.07
N VAL A 177 -10.33 -5.10 -0.88
CA VAL A 177 -10.68 -4.18 -1.96
C VAL A 177 -9.53 -4.05 -2.96
N GLU A 178 -8.30 -3.90 -2.48
CA GLU A 178 -7.11 -3.83 -3.33
C GLU A 178 -6.92 -5.09 -4.17
N SER A 179 -7.06 -6.27 -3.55
CA SER A 179 -7.00 -7.55 -4.26
C SER A 179 -8.11 -7.68 -5.31
N CYS A 180 -9.34 -7.26 -4.99
CA CYS A 180 -10.43 -7.27 -5.97
C CYS A 180 -10.18 -6.32 -7.14
N ALA A 181 -9.71 -5.09 -6.87
CA ALA A 181 -9.37 -4.13 -7.91
C ALA A 181 -8.28 -4.67 -8.84
N CYS A 182 -7.21 -5.23 -8.29
CA CYS A 182 -6.11 -5.77 -9.07
C CYS A 182 -6.52 -7.05 -9.84
N LEU A 183 -7.48 -7.82 -9.34
CA LEU A 183 -8.08 -8.95 -10.06
C LEU A 183 -8.93 -8.51 -11.26
N VAL A 184 -9.46 -7.28 -11.26
CA VAL A 184 -10.11 -6.67 -12.43
C VAL A 184 -9.07 -6.12 -13.41
N ILE A 185 -8.06 -5.41 -12.91
CA ILE A 185 -7.01 -4.79 -13.74
C ILE A 185 -6.19 -5.86 -14.47
N GLY A 186 -5.79 -6.94 -13.79
CA GLY A 186 -4.94 -7.99 -14.35
C GLY A 186 -5.45 -8.52 -15.70
N PRO A 187 -6.64 -9.12 -15.77
CA PRO A 187 -7.24 -9.61 -17.01
C PRO A 187 -7.38 -8.56 -18.11
N CYS A 188 -7.59 -7.29 -17.77
CA CYS A 188 -7.69 -6.22 -18.76
C CYS A 188 -6.39 -6.04 -19.56
N PHE A 189 -5.22 -6.39 -18.99
CA PHE A 189 -3.94 -6.36 -19.72
C PHE A 189 -3.89 -7.34 -20.91
N ILE A 190 -4.79 -8.33 -20.99
CA ILE A 190 -4.89 -9.20 -22.18
C ILE A 190 -5.23 -8.36 -23.42
N TRP A 191 -6.13 -7.37 -23.30
CA TRP A 191 -6.49 -6.51 -24.43
C TRP A 191 -5.35 -5.57 -24.81
N LEU A 192 -4.61 -5.04 -23.84
CA LEU A 192 -3.43 -4.20 -24.11
C LEU A 192 -2.33 -5.03 -24.80
N ALA A 193 -2.06 -6.24 -24.31
CA ALA A 193 -1.14 -7.19 -24.93
C ALA A 193 -1.55 -7.51 -26.36
N ALA A 194 -2.83 -7.79 -26.58
CA ALA A 194 -3.36 -8.08 -27.90
C ALA A 194 -3.32 -6.85 -28.83
N ASN A 195 -3.51 -5.64 -28.28
CA ASN A 195 -3.39 -4.38 -29.01
C ASN A 195 -1.95 -4.15 -29.51
N SER A 196 -0.94 -4.48 -28.71
CA SER A 196 0.47 -4.44 -29.15
C SER A 196 0.74 -5.37 -30.34
N LEU A 197 0.00 -6.47 -30.47
CA LEU A 197 0.14 -7.38 -31.62
C LEU A 197 -0.85 -7.05 -32.78
N HIS A 198 -1.49 -5.88 -32.75
CA HIS A 198 -2.54 -5.46 -33.70
C HIS A 198 -3.73 -6.43 -33.80
N VAL A 199 -3.92 -7.34 -32.84
CA VAL A 199 -5.03 -8.32 -32.85
C VAL A 199 -6.37 -7.60 -32.70
N THR A 200 -6.38 -6.42 -32.11
CA THR A 200 -7.54 -5.53 -31.96
C THR A 200 -8.00 -4.89 -33.27
N GLU A 201 -7.22 -4.98 -34.35
CA GLU A 201 -7.68 -4.63 -35.70
C GLU A 201 -8.55 -5.75 -36.32
N THR A 202 -8.65 -6.90 -35.64
CA THR A 202 -9.43 -8.06 -36.07
C THR A 202 -10.69 -8.22 -35.20
N PRO A 203 -11.72 -8.96 -35.67
CA PRO A 203 -12.95 -9.15 -34.90
C PRO A 203 -12.83 -10.12 -33.72
N TYR A 204 -11.70 -10.80 -33.51
CA TYR A 204 -11.61 -11.94 -32.59
C TYR A 204 -11.74 -11.60 -31.10
N ILE A 205 -11.38 -10.37 -30.68
CA ILE A 205 -11.31 -9.97 -29.27
C ILE A 205 -12.14 -8.72 -28.94
N GLY A 206 -13.14 -8.41 -29.77
CA GLY A 206 -13.96 -7.21 -29.63
C GLY A 206 -13.33 -5.93 -30.20
N GLY A 207 -12.20 -6.06 -30.90
CA GLY A 207 -11.55 -4.96 -31.59
C GLY A 207 -11.08 -3.83 -30.67
N ILE A 208 -11.11 -2.59 -31.19
CA ILE A 208 -10.80 -1.38 -30.40
C ILE A 208 -11.79 -1.17 -29.26
N ASP A 209 -13.06 -1.53 -29.44
CA ASP A 209 -14.10 -1.41 -28.40
C ASP A 209 -13.75 -2.26 -27.18
N GLY A 210 -13.16 -3.44 -27.40
CA GLY A 210 -12.64 -4.29 -26.33
C GLY A 210 -11.51 -3.63 -25.54
N VAL A 211 -10.61 -2.91 -26.21
CA VAL A 211 -9.52 -2.14 -25.55
C VAL A 211 -10.09 -1.00 -24.72
N ILE A 212 -10.99 -0.21 -25.29
CA ILE A 212 -11.63 0.91 -24.59
C ILE A 212 -12.41 0.41 -23.37
N LEU A 213 -13.14 -0.70 -23.50
CA LEU A 213 -13.85 -1.31 -22.38
C LEU A 213 -12.88 -1.81 -21.29
N ALA A 214 -11.76 -2.43 -21.68
CA ALA A 214 -10.72 -2.84 -20.75
C ALA A 214 -10.13 -1.64 -20.00
N LEU A 215 -9.85 -0.52 -20.69
CA LEU A 215 -9.41 0.72 -20.05
C LEU A 215 -10.45 1.26 -19.06
N ILE A 216 -11.73 1.28 -19.41
CA ILE A 216 -12.81 1.68 -18.47
C ILE A 216 -12.76 0.85 -17.19
N PHE A 217 -12.65 -0.48 -17.31
CA PHE A 217 -12.58 -1.34 -16.13
C PHE A 217 -11.32 -1.11 -15.30
N MET A 218 -10.17 -0.87 -15.95
CA MET A 218 -8.94 -0.50 -15.26
C MET A 218 -9.11 0.82 -14.49
N GLU A 219 -9.61 1.87 -15.14
CA GLU A 219 -9.83 3.18 -14.51
C GLU A 219 -10.77 3.08 -13.30
N LEU A 220 -11.91 2.38 -13.45
CA LEU A 220 -12.85 2.19 -12.34
C LEU A 220 -12.22 1.41 -11.17
N ALA A 221 -11.38 0.42 -11.46
CA ALA A 221 -10.66 -0.34 -10.44
C ALA A 221 -9.52 0.45 -9.78
N LEU A 222 -8.94 1.44 -10.48
CA LEU A 222 -7.91 2.32 -9.93
C LEU A 222 -8.45 3.34 -8.93
N LEU A 223 -9.71 3.76 -9.03
CA LEU A 223 -10.32 4.73 -8.11
C LEU A 223 -10.18 4.38 -6.61
N PRO A 224 -10.54 3.17 -6.14
CA PRO A 224 -10.33 2.81 -4.73
C PRO A 224 -8.84 2.77 -4.36
N LEU A 225 -7.96 2.37 -5.28
CA LEU A 225 -6.51 2.34 -5.03
C LEU A 225 -5.96 3.77 -4.84
N LEU A 226 -6.33 4.71 -5.72
CA LEU A 226 -5.97 6.13 -5.59
C LEU A 226 -6.47 6.73 -4.28
N TYR A 227 -7.69 6.36 -3.85
CA TYR A 227 -8.23 6.79 -2.57
C TYR A 227 -7.39 6.29 -1.39
N PHE A 228 -6.98 5.01 -1.40
CA PHE A 228 -6.13 4.45 -0.35
C PHE A 228 -4.75 5.08 -0.33
N MET A 229 -4.10 5.25 -1.49
CA MET A 229 -2.81 5.93 -1.59
C MET A 229 -2.85 7.34 -1.00
N LYS A 230 -3.90 8.11 -1.32
CA LYS A 230 -4.10 9.44 -0.76
C LYS A 230 -4.25 9.41 0.76
N THR A 231 -5.02 8.44 1.26
CA THR A 231 -5.28 8.28 2.70
C THR A 231 -3.99 7.95 3.44
N ASP A 232 -3.17 7.06 2.89
CA ASP A 232 -1.87 6.70 3.47
C ASP A 232 -0.90 7.86 3.46
N ALA A 233 -0.75 8.53 2.31
CA ALA A 233 0.13 9.69 2.18
C ALA A 233 -0.23 10.81 3.17
N THR A 234 -1.52 11.00 3.44
CA THR A 234 -2.01 11.95 4.45
C THR A 234 -1.67 11.48 5.86
N THR A 235 -1.97 10.21 6.16
CA THR A 235 -1.76 9.62 7.48
C THR A 235 -0.27 9.59 7.86
N GLU A 236 0.61 9.20 6.94
CA GLU A 236 2.07 9.18 7.15
C GLU A 236 2.61 10.59 7.40
N ARG A 237 2.16 11.57 6.62
CA ARG A 237 2.58 12.97 6.76
C ARG A 237 2.13 13.57 8.09
N GLU A 238 0.88 13.35 8.48
CA GLU A 238 0.31 13.82 9.75
C GLU A 238 0.97 13.15 10.95
N ALA A 239 1.26 11.84 10.86
CA ALA A 239 2.01 11.11 11.88
C ALA A 239 3.43 11.67 12.02
N GLY A 240 4.14 11.91 10.91
CA GLY A 240 5.46 12.53 10.91
C GLY A 240 5.44 13.93 11.54
N SER A 241 4.47 14.78 11.15
CA SER A 241 4.30 16.12 11.73
C SER A 241 4.01 16.08 13.23
N SER A 242 3.15 15.17 13.66
CA SER A 242 2.79 15.01 15.07
C SER A 242 3.98 14.56 15.91
N MET A 243 4.82 13.67 15.36
CA MET A 243 6.06 13.23 16.03
C MET A 243 7.09 14.34 16.15
N MET A 244 7.26 15.18 15.11
CA MET A 244 8.14 16.34 15.16
C MET A 244 7.65 17.37 16.19
N ASP A 245 6.36 17.74 16.16
CA ASP A 245 5.76 18.65 17.13
C ASP A 245 5.90 18.14 18.58
N LEU A 246 5.83 16.83 18.77
CA LEU A 246 5.99 16.18 20.05
C LEU A 246 7.44 16.19 20.53
N ALA A 247 8.39 15.96 19.63
CA ALA A 247 9.81 16.07 19.93
C ALA A 247 10.20 17.51 20.30
N ASP A 248 9.75 18.51 19.54
CA ASP A 248 10.00 19.93 19.81
C ASP A 248 9.51 20.33 21.20
N LYS A 249 8.31 19.90 21.57
CA LYS A 249 7.77 20.13 22.92
C LYS A 249 8.63 19.50 24.01
N CYS A 250 9.15 18.28 23.80
CA CYS A 250 10.06 17.63 24.74
C CYS A 250 11.37 18.41 24.91
N TRP A 251 11.88 19.05 23.85
CA TRP A 251 13.10 19.85 23.89
C TRP A 251 12.98 21.14 24.69
N ASP A 252 11.82 21.77 24.65
CA ASP A 252 11.58 23.04 25.33
C ASP A 252 11.54 22.91 26.87
N GLY A 253 11.66 21.70 27.43
CA GLY A 253 11.78 21.45 28.87
C GLY A 253 10.51 21.73 29.69
N ASP A 254 9.48 22.32 29.07
CA ASP A 254 8.18 22.65 29.68
C ASP A 254 7.12 21.55 29.48
N PHE A 255 7.52 20.39 28.97
CA PHE A 255 6.57 19.34 28.62
C PHE A 255 6.08 18.57 29.84
N LYS A 256 4.84 18.89 30.25
CA LYS A 256 4.01 17.99 31.05
C LYS A 256 2.96 17.39 30.14
N PHE A 257 2.96 16.07 30.02
CA PHE A 257 1.88 15.33 29.39
C PHE A 257 0.55 15.75 30.03
N LYS A 258 -0.41 16.18 29.21
CA LYS A 258 -1.72 16.65 29.69
C LYS A 258 -2.54 15.51 30.26
N ASP A 259 -2.36 14.33 29.70
CA ASP A 259 -3.06 13.11 30.09
C ASP A 259 -2.25 11.85 29.73
N GLU A 260 -2.75 10.69 30.17
CA GLU A 260 -2.16 9.38 29.88
C GLU A 260 -2.17 9.04 28.38
N LYS A 261 -3.03 9.70 27.58
CA LYS A 261 -3.15 9.46 26.14
C LYS A 261 -1.94 10.03 25.41
N GLU A 262 -1.51 11.25 25.74
CA GLU A 262 -0.29 11.84 25.16
C GLU A 262 0.97 11.01 25.52
N VAL A 263 1.05 10.47 26.74
CA VAL A 263 2.16 9.57 27.14
C VAL A 263 2.16 8.32 26.29
N PHE A 264 0.99 7.70 26.13
CA PHE A 264 0.86 6.49 25.33
C PHE A 264 1.21 6.73 23.86
N GLU A 265 0.78 7.85 23.28
CA GLU A 265 1.14 8.25 21.91
C GLU A 265 2.66 8.44 21.76
N TYR A 266 3.31 9.12 22.72
CA TYR A 266 4.76 9.31 22.73
C TYR A 266 5.52 7.99 22.80
N VAL A 267 5.19 7.16 23.78
CA VAL A 267 5.85 5.86 23.98
C VAL A 267 5.61 4.95 22.77
N SER A 268 4.38 4.92 22.22
CA SER A 268 4.09 4.14 21.02
C SER A 268 4.92 4.59 19.83
N ALA A 269 5.06 5.92 19.63
CA ALA A 269 5.88 6.48 18.58
C ALA A 269 7.37 6.14 18.77
N ALA A 270 7.91 6.32 19.99
CA ALA A 270 9.30 6.01 20.30
C ALA A 270 9.62 4.52 20.13
N VAL A 271 8.71 3.63 20.55
CA VAL A 271 8.83 2.18 20.36
C VAL A 271 8.80 1.82 18.88
N ALA A 272 7.90 2.41 18.09
CA ALA A 272 7.83 2.18 16.65
C ALA A 272 9.12 2.59 15.94
N VAL A 273 9.64 3.78 16.23
CA VAL A 273 10.94 4.23 15.68
C VAL A 273 12.07 3.29 16.09
N ARG A 274 12.10 2.88 17.36
CA ARG A 274 13.15 1.97 17.84
C ARG A 274 13.09 0.63 17.11
N ALA A 275 11.90 0.06 16.92
CA ALA A 275 11.71 -1.18 16.17
C ALA A 275 12.18 -1.05 14.71
N GLU A 276 11.98 0.11 14.07
CA GLU A 276 12.47 0.38 12.71
C GLU A 276 14.01 0.54 12.64
N THR A 277 14.64 1.06 13.69
CA THR A 277 16.10 1.30 13.74
C THR A 277 16.93 0.10 14.18
N VAL A 278 16.34 -0.89 14.85
CA VAL A 278 17.05 -2.12 15.19
C VAL A 278 17.18 -2.91 13.90
N GLU A 279 18.34 -2.80 13.27
CA GLU A 279 18.69 -3.67 12.15
C GLU A 279 18.47 -5.12 12.59
N PRO A 280 17.81 -5.95 11.77
CA PRO A 280 17.66 -7.36 12.09
C PRO A 280 19.05 -7.92 12.35
N ALA A 281 19.26 -8.48 13.55
CA ALA A 281 20.52 -9.09 13.89
C ALA A 281 20.89 -10.08 12.77
N ASP A 282 22.11 -9.97 12.23
CA ASP A 282 22.67 -10.88 11.24
C ASP A 282 22.73 -12.30 11.84
N ASP A 283 21.62 -13.03 11.78
CA ASP A 283 21.48 -14.41 12.23
C ASP A 283 22.06 -15.42 11.22
N ASP A 284 22.97 -14.96 10.34
CA ASP A 284 23.67 -15.77 9.34
C ASP A 284 24.81 -16.63 9.92
N LYS A 285 24.57 -17.23 11.10
CA LYS A 285 25.43 -18.27 11.70
C LYS A 285 24.70 -19.58 11.94
N THR A 286 23.68 -19.90 11.14
CA THR A 286 23.14 -21.26 11.12
C THR A 286 23.98 -22.17 10.19
N PRO A 287 24.45 -23.34 10.66
CA PRO A 287 25.28 -24.23 9.85
C PRO A 287 24.48 -24.78 8.67
N LYS A 288 25.03 -24.62 7.45
CA LYS A 288 24.50 -25.12 6.17
C LYS A 288 24.00 -26.56 6.30
N LYS A 289 22.69 -26.73 6.40
CA LYS A 289 22.05 -28.04 6.26
C LYS A 289 21.87 -28.31 4.77
N LYS A 290 22.78 -29.12 4.25
CA LYS A 290 22.71 -29.74 2.93
C LYS A 290 21.47 -30.63 2.87
N ASP A 291 20.81 -30.64 1.71
CA ASP A 291 19.67 -31.49 1.33
C ASP A 291 18.30 -31.01 1.81
N ARG A 292 17.69 -30.11 1.03
CA ARG A 292 16.23 -29.98 0.88
C ARG A 292 15.87 -29.77 -0.58
N ASP A 293 14.83 -30.48 -0.98
CA ASP A 293 14.38 -30.75 -2.34
C ASP A 293 13.90 -29.52 -3.11
N ALA A 294 14.01 -29.59 -4.45
CA ALA A 294 13.82 -28.51 -5.42
C ALA A 294 12.36 -28.04 -5.64
N ASP A 295 11.43 -28.39 -4.75
CA ASP A 295 10.00 -28.13 -4.95
C ASP A 295 9.48 -26.86 -4.25
N ASP A 296 10.30 -26.20 -3.42
CA ASP A 296 9.90 -24.99 -2.67
C ASP A 296 10.33 -23.65 -3.33
N GLU A 297 11.06 -23.69 -4.44
CA GLU A 297 11.61 -22.48 -5.09
C GLU A 297 10.55 -21.70 -5.91
N ALA A 298 9.37 -22.29 -6.15
CA ALA A 298 8.26 -21.63 -6.85
C ALA A 298 7.39 -20.72 -5.93
N LEU A 299 7.64 -20.68 -4.62
CA LEU A 299 6.80 -19.95 -3.65
C LEU A 299 7.41 -18.62 -3.14
N TYR A 300 8.64 -18.29 -3.55
CA TYR A 300 9.42 -17.20 -2.96
C TYR A 300 9.52 -15.90 -3.76
N ASP A 301 8.87 -15.79 -4.92
CA ASP A 301 8.84 -14.53 -5.68
C ASP A 301 7.56 -13.70 -5.37
N LYS A 302 7.40 -13.32 -4.09
CA LYS A 302 6.26 -12.51 -3.58
C LYS A 302 6.44 -10.99 -3.79
N GLY A 303 7.17 -10.57 -4.83
CA GLY A 303 7.58 -9.18 -5.02
C GLY A 303 6.61 -8.28 -5.80
N LEU A 304 5.31 -8.55 -5.85
CA LEU A 304 4.45 -7.85 -6.83
C LEU A 304 3.80 -6.55 -6.33
N PHE A 305 3.68 -6.36 -5.03
CA PHE A 305 3.02 -5.19 -4.42
C PHE A 305 3.80 -4.64 -3.22
N GLU A 306 5.13 -4.69 -3.27
CA GLU A 306 5.98 -4.05 -2.26
C GLU A 306 5.65 -2.54 -2.13
N GLY A 307 5.16 -1.89 -3.19
CA GLY A 307 4.74 -0.48 -3.17
C GLY A 307 3.32 -0.17 -2.66
N PHE A 308 2.41 -1.15 -2.58
CA PHE A 308 1.01 -0.90 -2.18
C PHE A 308 0.60 -1.52 -0.83
N GLY A 309 1.40 -2.43 -0.25
CA GLY A 309 0.96 -3.05 1.01
C GLY A 309 2.02 -3.67 1.92
N GLN A 310 3.26 -3.87 1.48
CA GLN A 310 4.20 -4.72 2.23
C GLN A 310 5.08 -3.97 3.25
N ASP A 311 5.36 -2.68 3.05
CA ASP A 311 6.04 -1.89 4.10
C ASP A 311 5.13 -1.65 5.34
N SER A 312 3.80 -1.78 5.19
CA SER A 312 2.87 -1.74 6.33
C SER A 312 2.92 -2.98 7.23
N CYS A 313 3.59 -4.06 6.83
CA CYS A 313 3.79 -5.28 7.65
C CYS A 313 4.97 -5.14 8.62
N LYS A 314 5.77 -4.07 8.53
CA LYS A 314 6.84 -3.80 9.51
C LYS A 314 6.31 -3.31 10.87
N ASN A 315 5.05 -2.87 10.93
CA ASN A 315 4.38 -2.48 12.19
C ASN A 315 3.64 -3.63 12.88
N ASP A 316 3.91 -4.89 12.53
CA ASP A 316 3.42 -6.02 13.30
C ASP A 316 4.23 -6.18 14.60
N VAL A 317 4.12 -5.24 15.54
CA VAL A 317 4.70 -5.36 16.90
C VAL A 317 4.12 -6.60 17.63
N LEU A 318 2.99 -7.11 17.15
CA LEU A 318 2.28 -8.25 17.72
C LEU A 318 2.60 -9.59 17.06
N TYR A 319 2.95 -9.68 15.76
CA TYR A 319 3.21 -11.00 15.14
C TYR A 319 4.44 -11.77 15.65
N PRO A 320 5.57 -11.14 16.07
CA PRO A 320 6.70 -11.88 16.63
C PRO A 320 6.34 -12.69 17.88
N TRP A 321 5.23 -12.33 18.55
CA TRP A 321 4.74 -12.97 19.76
C TRP A 321 3.78 -14.14 19.48
N TYR A 322 3.40 -14.37 18.22
CA TYR A 322 2.38 -15.34 17.83
C TYR A 322 2.94 -16.40 16.89
N GLY A 323 3.14 -17.60 17.43
CA GLY A 323 3.47 -18.78 16.65
C GLY A 323 2.37 -19.08 15.62
N LYS A 324 2.80 -19.51 14.42
CA LYS A 324 1.99 -19.68 13.21
C LYS A 324 0.75 -20.58 13.35
N ASP A 325 0.62 -21.34 14.44
CA ASP A 325 -0.38 -22.40 14.61
C ASP A 325 -1.05 -22.46 16.00
N SER A 326 -0.86 -21.46 16.87
CA SER A 326 -1.51 -21.46 18.19
C SER A 326 -2.20 -20.13 18.50
N THR A 327 -3.49 -20.21 18.80
CA THR A 327 -4.16 -19.14 19.57
C THR A 327 -3.37 -18.95 20.87
N PRO A 328 -2.74 -17.80 21.13
CA PRO A 328 -2.11 -17.51 22.41
C PRO A 328 -3.10 -17.77 23.54
N SER A 329 -2.65 -18.47 24.57
CA SER A 329 -3.41 -18.55 25.81
C SER A 329 -3.56 -17.14 26.38
N ALA A 330 -4.64 -16.90 27.13
CA ALA A 330 -4.86 -15.62 27.80
C ALA A 330 -3.66 -15.18 28.66
N GLU A 331 -2.85 -16.13 29.12
CA GLU A 331 -1.63 -15.92 29.91
C GLU A 331 -0.52 -15.21 29.14
N VAL A 332 -0.25 -15.60 27.88
CA VAL A 332 0.80 -14.96 27.05
C VAL A 332 0.47 -13.51 26.75
N VAL A 333 -0.81 -13.23 26.51
CA VAL A 333 -1.32 -11.87 26.30
C VAL A 333 -1.15 -11.04 27.58
N LEU A 334 -1.49 -11.60 28.74
CA LEU A 334 -1.30 -10.97 30.06
C LEU A 334 0.18 -10.68 30.39
N GLU A 335 1.10 -11.56 30.01
CA GLU A 335 2.54 -11.39 30.26
C GLU A 335 3.16 -10.26 29.42
N ALA A 336 2.80 -10.17 28.14
CA ALA A 336 3.18 -9.04 27.29
C ALA A 336 2.65 -7.71 27.86
N PHE A 337 1.43 -7.71 28.40
CA PHE A 337 0.86 -6.53 29.06
C PHE A 337 1.64 -6.11 30.31
N HIS A 338 2.06 -7.05 31.14
CA HIS A 338 2.88 -6.74 32.33
C HIS A 338 4.24 -6.14 31.96
N THR A 339 4.83 -6.59 30.86
CA THR A 339 6.11 -6.08 30.36
C THR A 339 5.99 -4.63 29.87
N VAL A 340 4.94 -4.30 29.12
CA VAL A 340 4.69 -2.92 28.66
C VAL A 340 4.36 -1.99 29.83
N ALA A 341 3.47 -2.42 30.74
CA ALA A 341 3.08 -1.60 31.90
C ALA A 341 4.26 -1.29 32.83
N SER A 342 5.13 -2.27 33.08
CA SER A 342 6.36 -2.06 33.87
C SER A 342 7.36 -1.14 33.18
N GLY A 343 7.45 -1.19 31.85
CA GLY A 343 8.26 -0.24 31.07
C GLY A 343 7.76 1.21 31.16
N VAL A 344 6.44 1.42 31.12
CA VAL A 344 5.83 2.75 31.25
C VAL A 344 6.07 3.35 32.64
N ASP A 345 5.90 2.56 33.70
CA ASP A 345 6.17 3.01 35.08
C ASP A 345 7.65 3.40 35.30
N ALA A 346 8.57 2.64 34.68
CA ALA A 346 9.99 2.94 34.71
C ALA A 346 10.34 4.23 33.95
N MET A 347 9.66 4.51 32.82
CA MET A 347 9.85 5.75 32.05
C MET A 347 9.25 6.97 32.77
N SER A 348 8.08 6.83 33.40
CA SER A 348 7.41 7.88 34.18
C SER A 348 8.27 8.41 35.34
N THR A 349 9.04 7.53 35.97
CA THR A 349 9.88 7.87 37.13
C THR A 349 11.26 8.39 36.77
N SER A 350 11.71 8.21 35.53
CA SER A 350 13.05 8.61 35.07
C SER A 350 12.97 9.70 33.99
N GLY A 351 12.78 10.95 34.41
CA GLY A 351 12.72 12.11 33.49
C GLY A 351 13.91 12.27 32.52
N GLY A 352 15.04 11.58 32.75
CA GLY A 352 16.16 11.51 31.81
C GLY A 352 15.89 10.69 30.55
N LEU A 353 15.02 9.68 30.60
CA LEU A 353 14.76 8.77 29.47
C LEU A 353 13.95 9.45 28.35
N VAL A 354 13.18 10.50 28.67
CA VAL A 354 12.39 11.28 27.70
C VAL A 354 13.29 12.20 26.87
N LEU A 355 14.33 12.79 27.49
CA LEU A 355 15.27 13.67 26.78
C LEU A 355 16.14 12.88 25.78
N ASP A 356 16.53 11.65 26.13
CA ASP A 356 17.32 10.78 25.25
C ASP A 356 16.52 10.23 24.06
N ALA A 357 15.19 10.13 24.18
CA ALA A 357 14.30 9.65 23.13
C ALA A 357 13.88 10.73 22.13
N ALA A 358 13.92 12.02 22.52
CA ALA A 358 13.46 13.11 21.66
C ALA A 358 14.19 13.17 20.29
N PRO A 359 15.52 13.01 20.17
CA PRO A 359 16.20 12.97 18.87
C PRO A 359 15.79 11.79 17.99
N LEU A 360 15.51 10.64 18.60
CA LEU A 360 15.02 9.48 17.86
C LEU A 360 13.61 9.75 17.32
N VAL A 361 12.71 10.29 18.16
CA VAL A 361 11.34 10.64 17.76
C VAL A 361 11.35 11.71 16.68
N GLN A 362 12.20 12.74 16.79
CA GLN A 362 12.37 13.77 15.76
C GLN A 362 12.84 13.17 14.44
N GLY A 363 13.93 12.41 14.44
CA GLY A 363 14.47 11.78 13.23
C GLY A 363 13.53 10.72 12.63
N GLY A 364 12.71 10.06 13.44
CA GLY A 364 11.61 9.21 12.98
C GLY A 364 10.46 10.01 12.34
N GLY A 365 10.09 11.14 12.96
CA GLY A 365 9.06 12.05 12.48
C GLY A 365 9.43 12.69 11.13
N GLU A 366 10.66 13.17 10.98
CA GLU A 366 11.19 13.72 9.72
C GLU A 366 11.16 12.68 8.60
N ARG A 367 11.63 11.46 8.86
CA ARG A 367 11.58 10.36 7.88
C ARG A 367 10.14 10.06 7.43
N ARG A 368 9.22 9.86 8.39
CA ARG A 368 7.80 9.62 8.07
C ARG A 368 7.14 10.78 7.33
N HIS A 369 7.55 12.02 7.63
CA HIS A 369 7.05 13.19 6.91
C HIS A 369 7.51 13.20 5.45
N VAL A 370 8.81 12.93 5.22
CA VAL A 370 9.41 12.80 3.89
C VAL A 370 8.76 11.65 3.13
N ASP A 371 8.52 10.51 3.78
CA ASP A 371 7.81 9.37 3.21
C ASP A 371 6.39 9.75 2.79
N GLY A 372 5.64 10.46 3.65
CA GLY A 372 4.31 10.96 3.31
C GLY A 372 4.30 11.92 2.11
N LEU A 373 5.31 12.79 1.98
CA LEU A 373 5.46 13.65 0.79
C LEU A 373 5.77 12.86 -0.48
N ARG A 374 6.62 11.84 -0.37
CA ARG A 374 6.92 10.91 -1.47
C ARG A 374 5.68 10.13 -1.88
N SER A 375 4.90 9.62 -0.93
CA SER A 375 3.60 8.97 -1.16
C SER A 375 2.62 9.90 -1.88
N TRP A 376 2.58 11.19 -1.53
CA TRP A 376 1.78 12.20 -2.24
C TRP A 376 2.22 12.42 -3.69
N LEU A 377 3.52 12.36 -3.97
CA LEU A 377 4.03 12.44 -5.34
C LEU A 377 3.58 11.21 -6.15
N TYR A 378 3.56 10.02 -5.56
CA TYR A 378 3.00 8.83 -6.22
C TYR A 378 1.50 8.95 -6.49
N VAL A 379 0.74 9.54 -5.57
CA VAL A 379 -0.69 9.86 -5.78
C VAL A 379 -0.86 10.79 -6.98
N PHE A 380 -0.05 11.84 -7.08
CA PHE A 380 -0.12 12.79 -8.20
C PHE A 380 0.23 12.13 -9.54
N LEU A 381 1.30 11.33 -9.59
CA LEU A 381 1.69 10.59 -10.80
C LEU A 381 0.59 9.62 -11.23
N ASN A 382 0.02 8.84 -10.31
CA ASN A 382 -1.05 7.90 -10.64
C ASN A 382 -2.35 8.60 -11.03
N PHE A 383 -2.66 9.76 -10.43
CA PHE A 383 -3.82 10.56 -10.84
C PHE A 383 -3.64 11.15 -12.24
N ALA A 384 -2.43 11.64 -12.55
CA ALA A 384 -2.10 12.11 -13.90
C ALA A 384 -2.17 10.97 -14.91
N ALA A 385 -1.72 9.77 -14.56
CA ALA A 385 -1.81 8.60 -15.42
C ALA A 385 -3.26 8.18 -15.68
N PHE A 386 -4.06 8.06 -14.61
CA PHE A 386 -5.51 7.81 -14.64
C PHE A 386 -6.20 8.78 -15.60
N TYR A 387 -5.94 10.08 -15.46
CA TYR A 387 -6.56 11.08 -16.31
C TYR A 387 -6.06 11.01 -17.76
N GLY A 388 -4.79 10.66 -17.98
CA GLY A 388 -4.21 10.43 -19.29
C GLY A 388 -4.96 9.36 -20.09
N TYR A 389 -5.13 8.16 -19.55
CA TYR A 389 -5.90 7.11 -20.24
C TYR A 389 -7.40 7.39 -20.27
N ALA A 390 -7.95 8.11 -19.29
CA ALA A 390 -9.33 8.58 -19.34
C ALA A 390 -9.57 9.51 -20.55
N LEU A 391 -8.58 10.27 -21.02
CA LEU A 391 -8.72 11.08 -22.24
C LEU A 391 -8.97 10.22 -23.48
N SER A 392 -8.31 9.07 -23.64
CA SER A 392 -8.59 8.14 -24.74
C SER A 392 -10.04 7.63 -24.71
N ILE A 393 -10.56 7.32 -23.53
CA ILE A 393 -11.96 6.91 -23.34
C ILE A 393 -12.92 8.07 -23.70
N ILE A 394 -12.61 9.27 -23.23
CA ILE A 394 -13.41 10.48 -23.48
C ILE A 394 -13.41 10.82 -24.98
N VAL A 395 -12.26 10.77 -25.65
CA VAL A 395 -12.16 11.01 -27.09
C VAL A 395 -12.99 10.00 -27.87
N TYR A 396 -12.93 8.73 -27.49
CA TYR A 396 -13.67 7.66 -28.15
C TYR A 396 -15.21 7.84 -28.04
N TYR A 397 -15.75 8.14 -26.85
CA TYR A 397 -17.20 8.23 -26.64
C TYR A 397 -17.79 9.63 -26.83
N LEU A 398 -16.99 10.67 -26.63
CA LEU A 398 -17.41 12.07 -26.64
C LEU A 398 -16.52 12.86 -27.60
N PRO A 399 -16.58 12.65 -28.93
CA PRO A 399 -15.74 13.34 -29.90
C PRO A 399 -15.92 14.86 -29.87
N SER A 400 -14.97 15.60 -30.42
CA SER A 400 -14.98 17.07 -30.44
C SER A 400 -16.29 17.61 -31.04
N GLY A 401 -16.87 18.62 -30.39
CA GLY A 401 -18.16 19.19 -30.79
C GLY A 401 -19.39 18.39 -30.35
N ALA A 402 -19.24 17.25 -29.67
CA ALA A 402 -20.38 16.53 -29.08
C ALA A 402 -21.04 17.33 -27.94
N SER A 403 -20.25 18.03 -27.10
CA SER A 403 -20.73 18.92 -26.04
C SER A 403 -19.62 19.83 -25.50
N ALA A 404 -19.99 20.97 -24.91
CA ALA A 404 -19.02 21.85 -24.22
C ALA A 404 -18.32 21.16 -23.03
N LEU A 405 -18.97 20.16 -22.42
CA LEU A 405 -18.37 19.33 -21.38
C LEU A 405 -17.24 18.47 -21.97
N ALA A 406 -17.42 17.88 -23.15
CA ALA A 406 -16.38 17.09 -23.82
C ALA A 406 -15.14 17.94 -24.12
N ASP A 407 -15.33 19.14 -24.65
CA ASP A 407 -14.23 20.07 -24.94
C ASP A 407 -13.51 20.50 -23.65
N THR A 408 -14.25 20.73 -22.57
CA THR A 408 -13.68 21.04 -21.24
C THR A 408 -12.88 19.87 -20.68
N LEU A 409 -13.41 18.65 -20.78
CA LEU A 409 -12.76 17.43 -20.30
C LEU A 409 -11.50 17.08 -21.11
N LYS A 410 -11.38 17.56 -22.34
CA LYS A 410 -10.17 17.43 -23.18
C LYS A 410 -9.22 18.62 -23.08
N LEU A 411 -9.50 19.56 -22.17
CA LEU A 411 -8.72 20.79 -22.00
C LEU A 411 -8.64 21.63 -23.29
N GLY A 412 -9.68 21.56 -24.14
CA GLY A 412 -9.75 22.26 -25.43
C GLY A 412 -8.85 21.68 -26.53
N MET A 413 -8.26 20.50 -26.32
CA MET A 413 -7.47 19.81 -27.35
C MET A 413 -8.38 19.17 -28.41
N ALA A 414 -7.87 19.08 -29.63
CA ALA A 414 -8.49 18.27 -30.68
C ALA A 414 -8.43 16.77 -30.31
N ASP A 415 -9.35 15.97 -30.84
CA ASP A 415 -9.49 14.53 -30.52
C ASP A 415 -8.17 13.75 -30.63
N GLU A 416 -7.49 13.87 -31.77
CA GLU A 416 -6.20 13.21 -32.02
C GLU A 416 -5.11 13.65 -31.03
N ALA A 417 -5.08 14.94 -30.69
CA ALA A 417 -4.11 15.47 -29.74
C ALA A 417 -4.42 15.01 -28.31
N ALA A 418 -5.70 15.00 -27.90
CA ALA A 418 -6.12 14.56 -26.58
C ALA A 418 -5.85 13.07 -26.35
N ASP A 419 -6.11 12.24 -27.37
CA ASP A 419 -5.82 10.80 -27.31
C ASP A 419 -4.31 10.54 -27.20
N TRP A 420 -3.52 11.17 -28.08
CA TRP A 420 -2.07 10.99 -28.08
C TRP A 420 -1.41 11.51 -26.80
N TRP A 421 -1.69 12.76 -26.38
CA TRP A 421 -1.12 13.34 -25.16
C TRP A 421 -1.62 12.64 -23.90
N GLY A 422 -2.86 12.14 -23.92
CA GLY A 422 -3.43 11.35 -22.84
C GLY A 422 -2.65 10.05 -22.63
N ASN A 423 -2.50 9.25 -23.70
CA ASN A 423 -1.76 8.00 -23.64
C ASN A 423 -0.30 8.23 -23.22
N PHE A 424 0.38 9.20 -23.85
CA PHE A 424 1.77 9.53 -23.52
C PHE A 424 1.94 9.98 -22.06
N ALA A 425 1.06 10.86 -21.56
CA ALA A 425 1.12 11.29 -20.16
C ALA A 425 0.89 10.13 -19.19
N GLY A 426 -0.02 9.22 -19.54
CA GLY A 426 -0.24 7.93 -18.88
C GLY A 426 1.03 7.12 -18.72
N ASP A 427 1.61 6.76 -19.86
CA ASP A 427 2.82 5.95 -19.93
C ASP A 427 4.01 6.64 -19.25
N LEU A 428 4.15 7.97 -19.39
CA LEU A 428 5.25 8.72 -18.77
C LEU A 428 5.14 8.71 -17.24
N CYS A 429 3.97 8.99 -16.69
CA CYS A 429 3.78 9.02 -15.23
C CYS A 429 4.04 7.64 -14.61
N TRP A 430 3.54 6.57 -15.24
CA TRP A 430 3.82 5.20 -14.84
C TRP A 430 5.23 4.71 -15.19
N THR A 431 6.02 5.48 -15.94
CA THR A 431 7.47 5.26 -16.09
C THR A 431 8.25 5.92 -14.96
N ILE A 432 7.89 7.16 -14.60
CA ILE A 432 8.57 7.95 -13.57
C ILE A 432 8.41 7.29 -12.19
N GLU A 433 7.23 6.79 -11.84
CA GLU A 433 6.99 6.20 -10.52
C GLU A 433 7.89 4.98 -10.23
N PRO A 434 7.92 3.92 -11.05
CA PRO A 434 8.84 2.80 -10.85
C PRO A 434 10.31 3.25 -10.87
N ALA A 435 10.66 4.25 -11.69
CA ALA A 435 12.01 4.81 -11.70
C ALA A 435 12.37 5.45 -10.34
N MET A 436 11.43 6.17 -9.73
CA MET A 436 11.62 6.70 -8.38
C MET A 436 11.71 5.59 -7.33
N ILE A 437 11.00 4.48 -7.48
CA ILE A 437 11.11 3.36 -6.54
C ILE A 437 12.47 2.65 -6.70
N ILE A 438 12.94 2.46 -7.93
CA ILE A 438 14.21 1.77 -8.23
C ILE A 438 15.43 2.65 -7.92
N TRP A 439 15.38 3.95 -8.20
CA TRP A 439 16.56 4.83 -8.08
C TRP A 439 16.39 5.96 -7.05
N GLY A 440 15.16 6.24 -6.61
CA GLY A 440 14.84 7.42 -5.83
C GLY A 440 15.22 7.35 -4.35
N GLY A 441 15.49 6.17 -3.79
CA GLY A 441 15.89 6.05 -2.37
C GLY A 441 17.11 6.91 -1.98
N GLY A 442 18.00 7.24 -2.93
CA GLY A 442 19.09 8.20 -2.69
C GLY A 442 18.78 9.62 -3.18
N LEU A 443 18.19 9.76 -4.37
CA LEU A 443 17.98 11.07 -5.01
C LEU A 443 16.81 11.85 -4.39
N VAL A 444 15.67 11.18 -4.17
CA VAL A 444 14.49 11.81 -3.58
C VAL A 444 14.78 12.20 -2.14
N ASP A 445 15.45 11.33 -1.38
CA ASP A 445 15.95 11.64 -0.04
C ASP A 445 16.88 12.86 -0.05
N MET A 446 17.81 12.95 -1.01
CA MET A 446 18.69 14.11 -1.13
C MET A 446 17.93 15.42 -1.41
N PHE A 447 16.99 15.43 -2.36
CA PHE A 447 16.21 16.62 -2.69
C PHE A 447 15.23 17.03 -1.58
N LEU A 448 14.57 16.05 -0.93
CA LEU A 448 13.63 16.35 0.15
C LEU A 448 14.35 16.79 1.42
N ARG A 449 15.52 16.21 1.74
CA ARG A 449 16.31 16.63 2.92
C ARG A 449 16.97 17.98 2.74
N THR A 450 17.42 18.34 1.53
CA THR A 450 18.06 19.66 1.29
C THR A 450 17.08 20.83 1.38
N GLY A 451 15.77 20.60 1.19
CA GLY A 451 14.74 21.62 1.38
C GLY A 451 14.34 21.85 2.84
N VAL A 452 14.53 20.86 3.71
CA VAL A 452 14.35 21.01 5.16
C VAL A 452 15.64 21.62 5.71
N GLY A 453 15.78 22.93 5.49
CA GLY A 453 17.01 23.66 5.73
C GLY A 453 17.62 23.35 7.09
N GLU A 454 18.89 22.95 7.06
CA GLU A 454 19.78 22.92 8.21
C GLU A 454 19.81 24.36 8.77
N LYS A 455 18.90 24.67 9.70
CA LYS A 455 19.05 25.84 10.57
C LYS A 455 20.21 25.52 11.49
N VAL A 456 21.42 25.64 10.95
CA VAL A 456 22.63 25.75 11.75
C VAL A 456 22.43 27.01 12.58
N LYS A 457 22.05 26.82 13.86
CA LYS A 457 22.16 27.88 14.86
C LYS A 457 23.66 28.17 14.95
N SER A 458 24.11 29.21 14.26
CA SER A 458 25.40 29.81 14.53
C SER A 458 25.33 30.42 15.93
N ASP A 459 26.19 29.93 16.83
CA ASP A 459 26.35 30.40 18.20
C ASP A 459 26.49 31.93 18.32
#